data_AF-A0A350IHH5-F1
#
_entry.id   AF-A0A350IHH5-F1
#
_cell.length_a   1.000
_cell.length_b   1.000
_cell.length_c   1.000
_cell.angle_alpha   90.00
_cell.angle_beta   90.00
_cell.angle_gamma   90.00
#
_symmetry.space_group_name_H-M   'P 1'
#
loop_
_entity.id
_entity.type
_entity.pdbx_description
1 polymer ?
#
loop_
_entity_poly.entity_id
_entity_poly.type
_entity_poly.pdbx_seq_one_letter_code
_entity_poly.pdbx_strand_id
1 'polypeptide(L)'
;MKKLFAFIFAFFLFLSGCSSAESSSTPQSENSPSQVVLPELEKTDWLAVSTDAEVFNLNGSFDNPNFEYVFNHTDTVPLDQLIAFTLVADAASEGACEELRSRFLEAPNTVLAYLVLMGDQEVDFWDNPPAAEVICQHIASADAAWHDGSEEFTQVIESCREIYPSGPVAELLDVMEAEHKASMERNH
;
A
#
# COMPACT_ATOMS: atom_id res chain seq x y z
N MET A 1 -5.18 43.36 -21.32
CA MET A 1 -4.74 44.47 -20.44
C MET A 1 -4.16 43.83 -19.17
N LYS A 2 -2.83 43.71 -19.06
CA LYS A 2 -1.96 44.39 -18.06
C LYS A 2 -2.47 44.20 -16.61
N LYS A 3 -1.76 43.57 -15.66
CA LYS A 3 -0.33 43.69 -15.35
C LYS A 3 0.25 42.47 -14.61
N LEU A 4 1.46 42.13 -15.03
CA LEU A 4 2.50 41.31 -14.41
C LEU A 4 3.13 42.09 -13.24
N PHE A 5 3.39 41.46 -12.09
CA PHE A 5 4.33 41.97 -11.09
C PHE A 5 5.45 40.96 -10.87
N ALA A 6 6.61 41.30 -11.43
CA ALA A 6 7.90 40.67 -11.14
C ALA A 6 8.54 41.41 -9.95
N PHE A 7 9.13 40.66 -9.02
CA PHE A 7 10.11 41.21 -8.09
C PHE A 7 11.44 40.48 -8.31
N ILE A 8 12.38 41.25 -8.84
CA ILE A 8 13.80 40.94 -8.98
C ILE A 8 14.47 41.37 -7.68
N PHE A 9 15.26 40.49 -7.06
CA PHE A 9 16.28 40.91 -6.10
C PHE A 9 17.60 40.24 -6.48
N ALA A 10 18.59 41.07 -6.79
CA ALA A 10 19.94 40.69 -7.15
C ALA A 10 20.91 41.17 -6.08
N PHE A 11 22.12 40.57 -6.11
CA PHE A 11 23.37 40.98 -5.45
C PHE A 11 23.50 40.59 -3.95
N PHE A 12 24.56 39.96 -3.44
CA PHE A 12 26.01 40.13 -3.69
C PHE A 12 26.81 38.82 -3.56
N LEU A 13 27.86 38.69 -4.36
CA LEU A 13 29.00 37.78 -4.19
C LEU A 13 29.87 38.23 -2.99
N PHE A 14 30.30 37.30 -2.14
CA PHE A 14 31.58 37.42 -1.43
C PHE A 14 32.32 36.08 -1.44
N LEU A 15 33.50 36.12 -2.08
CA LEU A 15 34.58 35.16 -1.91
C LEU A 15 35.17 35.30 -0.50
N SER A 16 35.35 34.18 0.19
CA SER A 16 36.34 34.02 1.26
C SER A 16 37.01 32.66 1.09
N GLY A 17 38.34 32.69 0.95
CA GLY A 17 39.18 31.54 0.68
C GLY A 17 39.69 30.80 1.92
N CYS A 18 40.24 29.62 1.63
CA CYS A 18 41.25 28.81 2.31
C CYS A 18 41.38 28.84 3.85
N SER A 19 41.29 27.65 4.46
CA SER A 19 42.37 27.11 5.30
C SER A 19 42.16 25.62 5.57
N SER A 20 43.16 24.81 5.24
CA SER A 20 43.31 23.44 5.72
C SER A 20 43.72 23.46 7.20
N ALA A 21 43.15 22.58 8.02
CA ALA A 21 43.74 22.14 9.27
C ALA A 21 43.31 20.69 9.53
N GLU A 22 44.30 19.80 9.56
CA GLU A 22 44.15 18.43 10.04
C GLU A 22 43.79 18.44 11.53
N SER A 23 42.76 17.68 11.90
CA SER A 23 42.65 17.11 13.24
C SER A 23 41.94 15.77 13.15
N SER A 24 42.68 14.75 13.55
CA SER A 24 42.30 13.35 13.78
C SER A 24 40.94 13.16 14.46
N SER A 25 40.13 12.24 13.94
CA SER A 25 39.63 11.07 14.67
C SER A 25 38.56 10.29 13.87
N THR A 26 38.74 8.96 13.82
CA THR A 26 37.73 7.92 13.52
C THR A 26 37.27 7.80 12.06
N PRO A 27 37.57 6.70 11.34
CA PRO A 27 36.67 6.26 10.28
C PRO A 27 35.42 5.71 10.98
N GLN A 28 34.42 6.58 11.10
CA GLN A 28 33.06 6.19 11.35
C GLN A 28 32.68 5.25 10.20
N SER A 29 32.41 3.99 10.53
CA SER A 29 31.86 3.03 9.58
C SER A 29 30.47 3.52 9.22
N GLU A 30 30.37 4.35 8.18
CA GLU A 30 29.12 4.63 7.49
C GLU A 30 28.70 3.35 6.76
N ASN A 31 28.14 2.40 7.51
CA ASN A 31 27.13 1.54 6.91
C ASN A 31 25.91 2.41 6.67
N SER A 32 25.94 3.20 5.60
CA SER A 32 24.69 3.63 4.96
C SER A 32 23.93 2.35 4.65
N PRO A 33 22.70 2.16 5.16
CA PRO A 33 21.89 1.04 4.72
C PRO A 33 21.68 1.27 3.22
N SER A 34 22.31 0.41 2.41
CA SER A 34 22.10 0.37 0.97
C SER A 34 20.60 0.35 0.74
N GLN A 35 20.05 1.44 0.20
CA GLN A 35 18.64 1.49 -0.18
C GLN A 35 18.40 0.30 -1.09
N VAL A 36 17.61 -0.67 -0.61
CA VAL A 36 17.22 -1.83 -1.40
C VAL A 36 16.19 -1.31 -2.39
N VAL A 37 16.68 -0.84 -3.54
CA VAL A 37 15.82 -0.49 -4.66
C VAL A 37 15.29 -1.81 -5.21
N LEU A 38 13.99 -2.06 -5.02
CA LEU A 38 13.32 -3.18 -5.66
C LEU A 38 13.47 -2.99 -7.19
N PRO A 39 13.92 -4.01 -7.95
CA PRO A 39 14.00 -3.90 -9.40
C PRO A 39 12.61 -3.62 -9.97
N GLU A 40 12.55 -2.76 -10.99
CA GLU A 40 11.35 -2.57 -11.81
C GLU A 40 10.91 -3.94 -12.35
N LEU A 41 9.61 -4.24 -12.23
CA LEU A 41 9.08 -5.53 -12.64
C LEU A 41 9.10 -5.68 -14.16
N GLU A 42 9.37 -6.90 -14.62
CA GLU A 42 9.34 -7.26 -16.03
C GLU A 42 7.92 -7.09 -16.59
N LYS A 43 7.79 -6.39 -17.72
CA LYS A 43 6.50 -6.29 -18.42
C LYS A 43 6.22 -7.57 -19.20
N THR A 44 5.10 -8.22 -18.90
CA THR A 44 4.66 -9.45 -19.57
C THR A 44 3.21 -9.31 -20.07
N ASP A 45 2.82 -10.12 -21.06
CA ASP A 45 1.46 -10.13 -21.62
C ASP A 45 0.48 -10.98 -20.79
N TRP A 46 0.96 -11.66 -19.74
CA TRP A 46 0.20 -12.53 -18.86
C TRP A 46 0.28 -12.03 -17.42
N LEU A 47 -0.76 -12.29 -16.62
CA LEU A 47 -0.81 -11.85 -15.23
C LEU A 47 -0.11 -12.86 -14.32
N ALA A 48 0.68 -12.37 -13.35
CA ALA A 48 1.27 -13.22 -12.32
C ALA A 48 0.22 -13.73 -11.32
N VAL A 49 -0.76 -12.88 -11.00
CA VAL A 49 -1.91 -13.17 -10.14
C VAL A 49 -3.16 -12.55 -10.75
N SER A 50 -4.33 -13.14 -10.52
CA SER A 50 -5.61 -12.64 -11.04
C SER A 50 -6.47 -12.10 -9.91
N THR A 51 -7.09 -10.94 -10.13
CA THR A 51 -8.15 -10.39 -9.27
C THR A 51 -9.55 -10.65 -9.82
N ASP A 52 -9.64 -11.24 -11.02
CA ASP A 52 -10.90 -11.52 -11.70
C ASP A 52 -11.70 -12.63 -10.98
N ALA A 53 -12.90 -12.28 -10.53
CA ALA A 53 -13.83 -13.20 -9.89
C ALA A 53 -14.27 -14.35 -10.80
N GLU A 54 -14.25 -14.20 -12.13
CA GLU A 54 -14.56 -15.28 -13.07
C GLU A 54 -13.57 -16.44 -12.96
N VAL A 55 -12.28 -16.14 -12.77
CA VAL A 55 -11.22 -17.15 -12.63
C VAL A 55 -11.47 -18.06 -11.43
N PHE A 56 -12.08 -17.52 -10.38
CA PHE A 56 -12.42 -18.25 -9.15
C PHE A 56 -13.89 -18.72 -9.12
N ASN A 57 -14.66 -18.46 -10.18
CA ASN A 57 -16.10 -18.70 -10.25
C ASN A 57 -16.83 -18.05 -9.05
N LEU A 58 -16.53 -16.79 -8.77
CA LEU A 58 -17.11 -15.98 -7.68
C LEU A 58 -18.16 -14.98 -8.16
N ASN A 59 -18.49 -14.95 -9.45
CA ASN A 59 -19.54 -14.07 -9.96
C ASN A 59 -20.90 -14.35 -9.32
N GLY A 60 -21.66 -13.29 -9.06
CA GLY A 60 -23.04 -13.38 -8.59
C GLY A 60 -23.17 -13.03 -7.10
N SER A 61 -23.97 -13.82 -6.39
CA SER A 61 -24.31 -13.62 -4.97
C SER A 61 -24.35 -14.98 -4.27
N PHE A 62 -25.02 -15.08 -3.13
CA PHE A 62 -25.15 -16.32 -2.34
C PHE A 62 -25.82 -17.50 -3.07
N ASP A 63 -26.43 -17.28 -4.24
CA ASP A 63 -26.88 -18.37 -5.11
C ASP A 63 -25.71 -19.14 -5.78
N ASN A 64 -24.50 -18.57 -5.78
CA ASN A 64 -23.29 -19.22 -6.23
C ASN A 64 -22.62 -19.96 -5.05
N PRO A 65 -22.50 -21.31 -5.11
CA PRO A 65 -21.94 -22.08 -4.01
C PRO A 65 -20.46 -21.76 -3.72
N ASN A 66 -19.69 -21.28 -4.70
CA ASN A 66 -18.31 -20.84 -4.47
C ASN A 66 -18.28 -19.50 -3.73
N PHE A 67 -19.18 -18.58 -4.07
CA PHE A 67 -19.31 -17.31 -3.36
C PHE A 67 -19.70 -17.56 -1.89
N GLU A 68 -20.73 -18.38 -1.66
CA GLU A 68 -21.15 -18.77 -0.31
C GLU A 68 -20.03 -19.52 0.43
N TYR A 69 -19.29 -20.39 -0.25
CA TYR A 69 -18.16 -21.08 0.34
C TYR A 69 -17.11 -20.11 0.84
N VAL A 70 -16.63 -19.17 0.00
CA VAL A 70 -15.62 -18.19 0.43
C VAL A 70 -16.12 -17.31 1.56
N PHE A 71 -17.36 -16.82 1.47
CA PHE A 71 -17.98 -16.02 2.53
C PHE A 71 -17.93 -16.72 3.91
N ASN A 72 -18.17 -18.03 3.95
CA ASN A 72 -18.18 -18.81 5.19
C ASN A 72 -16.79 -19.30 5.64
N HIS A 73 -15.74 -19.05 4.85
CA HIS A 73 -14.40 -19.63 5.05
C HIS A 73 -13.29 -18.61 4.77
N THR A 74 -13.54 -17.32 4.99
CA THR A 74 -12.60 -16.23 4.70
C THR A 74 -11.22 -16.50 5.32
N ASP A 75 -11.19 -17.05 6.53
CA ASP A 75 -10.01 -17.42 7.31
C ASP A 75 -9.15 -18.53 6.70
N THR A 76 -9.72 -19.40 5.87
CA THR A 76 -9.01 -20.58 5.34
C THR A 76 -8.76 -20.54 3.84
N VAL A 77 -9.48 -19.69 3.09
CA VAL A 77 -9.26 -19.58 1.64
C VAL A 77 -7.90 -18.94 1.33
N PRO A 78 -7.26 -19.33 0.21
CA PRO A 78 -6.04 -18.68 -0.27
C PRO A 78 -6.19 -17.17 -0.49
N LEU A 79 -5.09 -16.42 -0.42
CA LEU A 79 -5.09 -14.95 -0.48
C LEU A 79 -5.66 -14.40 -1.79
N ASP A 80 -5.40 -15.06 -2.91
CA ASP A 80 -5.92 -14.69 -4.23
C ASP A 80 -7.44 -14.79 -4.30
N GLN A 81 -8.00 -15.89 -3.80
CA GLN A 81 -9.43 -16.10 -3.71
C GLN A 81 -10.09 -15.15 -2.73
N LEU A 82 -9.44 -14.85 -1.59
CA LEU A 82 -9.91 -13.87 -0.61
C LEU A 82 -9.97 -12.45 -1.23
N ILE A 83 -8.92 -12.03 -1.95
CA ILE A 83 -8.88 -10.73 -2.63
C ILE A 83 -9.95 -10.64 -3.71
N ALA A 84 -10.04 -11.63 -4.60
CA ALA A 84 -11.05 -11.64 -5.66
C ALA A 84 -12.47 -11.58 -5.07
N PHE A 85 -12.72 -12.28 -3.96
CA PHE A 85 -13.98 -12.20 -3.23
C PHE A 85 -14.23 -10.80 -2.64
N THR A 86 -13.25 -10.23 -1.93
CA THR A 86 -13.37 -8.88 -1.32
C THR A 86 -13.77 -7.83 -2.35
N LEU A 87 -13.21 -7.90 -3.57
CA LEU A 87 -13.48 -6.93 -4.63
C LEU A 87 -14.89 -7.01 -5.22
N VAL A 88 -15.59 -8.13 -5.11
CA VAL A 88 -16.92 -8.33 -5.73
C VAL A 88 -18.06 -8.52 -4.74
N ALA A 89 -17.76 -8.83 -3.47
CA ALA A 89 -18.76 -9.18 -2.47
C ALA A 89 -19.52 -7.99 -1.87
N ASP A 90 -19.12 -6.75 -2.18
CA ASP A 90 -19.73 -5.51 -1.65
C ASP A 90 -19.86 -5.59 -0.10
N ALA A 91 -21.03 -5.32 0.48
CA ALA A 91 -21.28 -5.39 1.91
C ALA A 91 -21.04 -6.79 2.52
N ALA A 92 -21.00 -7.86 1.73
CA ALA A 92 -20.65 -9.19 2.23
C ALA A 92 -19.13 -9.39 2.44
N SER A 93 -18.31 -8.40 2.08
CA SER A 93 -16.85 -8.46 2.21
C SER A 93 -16.33 -8.14 3.62
N GLU A 94 -17.18 -7.70 4.58
CA GLU A 94 -16.71 -7.25 5.91
C GLU A 94 -15.78 -8.27 6.59
N GLY A 95 -16.19 -9.54 6.65
CA GLY A 95 -15.35 -10.61 7.22
C GLY A 95 -14.07 -10.89 6.42
N ALA A 96 -14.07 -10.64 5.12
CA ALA A 96 -12.89 -10.79 4.27
C ALA A 96 -11.91 -9.62 4.45
N CYS A 97 -12.40 -8.40 4.64
CA CYS A 97 -11.59 -7.23 4.99
C CYS A 97 -10.88 -7.41 6.34
N GLU A 98 -11.57 -7.98 7.34
CA GLU A 98 -10.96 -8.26 8.65
C GLU A 98 -9.87 -9.33 8.53
N GLU A 99 -10.12 -10.35 7.74
CA GLU A 99 -9.12 -11.39 7.48
C GLU A 99 -7.91 -10.84 6.72
N LEU A 100 -8.12 -9.97 5.72
CA LEU A 100 -7.02 -9.29 5.02
C LEU A 100 -6.18 -8.44 5.96
N ARG A 101 -6.81 -7.72 6.90
CA ARG A 101 -6.11 -6.98 7.95
C ARG A 101 -5.29 -7.90 8.84
N SER A 102 -5.87 -9.01 9.27
CA SER A 102 -5.19 -10.01 10.12
C SER A 102 -3.97 -10.62 9.41
N ARG A 103 -4.11 -11.01 8.14
CA ARG A 103 -3.00 -11.52 7.32
C ARG A 103 -1.92 -10.47 7.08
N PHE A 104 -2.30 -9.20 6.93
CA PHE A 104 -1.33 -8.10 6.82
C PHE A 104 -0.52 -7.92 8.10
N LEU A 105 -1.13 -8.00 9.27
CA LEU A 105 -0.38 -7.96 10.53
C LEU A 105 0.53 -9.18 10.72
N GLU A 106 0.05 -10.38 10.36
CA GLU A 106 0.82 -11.61 10.50
C GLU A 106 2.03 -11.66 9.56
N ALA A 107 1.84 -11.29 8.28
CA ALA A 107 2.83 -11.47 7.23
C ALA A 107 2.83 -10.29 6.24
N PRO A 108 3.20 -9.07 6.68
CA PRO A 108 3.01 -7.84 5.90
C PRO A 108 3.77 -7.87 4.57
N ASN A 109 5.00 -8.39 4.56
CA ASN A 109 5.81 -8.51 3.35
C ASN A 109 5.19 -9.44 2.30
N THR A 110 4.54 -10.53 2.73
CA THR A 110 3.87 -11.47 1.83
C THR A 110 2.66 -10.81 1.18
N VAL A 111 1.84 -10.10 1.97
CA VAL A 111 0.68 -9.37 1.47
C VAL A 111 1.12 -8.25 0.52
N LEU A 112 2.07 -7.40 0.92
CA LEU A 112 2.55 -6.30 0.07
C LEU A 112 3.17 -6.81 -1.24
N ALA A 113 3.95 -7.89 -1.21
CA ALA A 113 4.49 -8.50 -2.41
C ALA A 113 3.37 -9.00 -3.34
N TYR A 114 2.32 -9.62 -2.79
CA TYR A 114 1.16 -10.05 -3.56
C TYR A 114 0.43 -8.85 -4.19
N LEU A 115 0.21 -7.77 -3.43
CA LEU A 115 -0.45 -6.55 -3.92
C LEU A 115 0.36 -5.90 -5.06
N VAL A 116 1.68 -5.86 -4.95
CA VAL A 116 2.55 -5.38 -6.03
C VAL A 116 2.44 -6.27 -7.28
N LEU A 117 2.31 -7.59 -7.12
CA LEU A 117 2.13 -8.53 -8.24
C LEU A 117 0.77 -8.39 -8.94
N MET A 118 -0.23 -7.79 -8.31
CA MET A 118 -1.51 -7.47 -8.98
C MET A 118 -1.30 -6.46 -10.12
N GLY A 119 -0.27 -5.62 -10.05
CA GLY A 119 0.07 -4.67 -11.10
C GLY A 119 -1.08 -3.72 -11.44
N ASP A 120 -1.27 -3.45 -12.74
CA ASP A 120 -2.24 -2.48 -13.26
C ASP A 120 -3.68 -3.05 -13.36
N GLN A 121 -4.02 -4.11 -12.61
CA GLN A 121 -5.38 -4.63 -12.57
C GLN A 121 -6.31 -3.61 -11.92
N GLU A 122 -7.42 -3.28 -12.59
CA GLU A 122 -8.42 -2.32 -12.12
C GLU A 122 -9.67 -3.04 -11.63
N VAL A 123 -10.42 -2.39 -10.73
CA VAL A 123 -11.76 -2.84 -10.31
C VAL A 123 -12.81 -2.19 -11.20
N ASP A 124 -13.79 -2.95 -11.69
CA ASP A 124 -14.92 -2.41 -12.49
C ASP A 124 -15.94 -1.67 -11.60
N PHE A 125 -15.50 -0.56 -10.98
CA PHE A 125 -16.31 0.30 -10.13
C PHE A 125 -15.85 1.76 -10.19
N TRP A 126 -16.82 2.68 -10.32
CA TRP A 126 -16.59 4.13 -10.38
C TRP A 126 -15.59 4.56 -11.46
N ASP A 127 -14.40 5.01 -11.06
CA ASP A 127 -13.35 5.53 -11.93
C ASP A 127 -12.28 4.47 -12.27
N ASN A 128 -12.60 3.20 -12.08
CA ASN A 128 -11.71 2.05 -12.27
C ASN A 128 -10.40 2.16 -11.46
N PRO A 129 -10.48 2.21 -10.12
CA PRO A 129 -9.28 2.32 -9.30
C PRO A 129 -8.40 1.07 -9.43
N PRO A 130 -7.08 1.19 -9.19
CA PRO A 130 -6.21 0.03 -9.11
C PRO A 130 -6.67 -0.91 -7.98
N ALA A 131 -6.80 -2.19 -8.29
CA ALA A 131 -7.31 -3.20 -7.36
C ALA A 131 -6.43 -3.32 -6.10
N ALA A 132 -5.11 -3.17 -6.24
CA ALA A 132 -4.19 -3.18 -5.11
C ALA A 132 -4.47 -2.03 -4.13
N GLU A 133 -4.77 -0.83 -4.63
CA GLU A 133 -5.11 0.33 -3.80
C GLU A 133 -6.45 0.13 -3.07
N VAL A 134 -7.44 -0.45 -3.73
CA VAL A 134 -8.73 -0.79 -3.12
C VAL A 134 -8.54 -1.78 -1.96
N ILE A 135 -7.71 -2.80 -2.13
CA ILE A 135 -7.39 -3.74 -1.04
C ILE A 135 -6.62 -3.05 0.09
N CYS A 136 -5.65 -2.17 -0.21
CA CYS A 136 -4.99 -1.34 0.80
C CYS A 136 -6.00 -0.54 1.62
N GLN A 137 -6.97 0.08 0.96
CA GLN A 137 -8.01 0.86 1.61
C GLN A 137 -8.89 -0.01 2.52
N HIS A 138 -9.29 -1.21 2.05
CA HIS A 138 -10.06 -2.14 2.86
C HIS A 138 -9.32 -2.61 4.12
N ILE A 139 -8.03 -2.93 4.01
CA ILE A 139 -7.18 -3.32 5.14
C ILE A 139 -7.09 -2.18 6.17
N ALA A 140 -6.78 -0.96 5.72
CA ALA A 140 -6.65 0.20 6.59
C ALA A 140 -7.99 0.59 7.26
N SER A 141 -9.08 0.53 6.50
CA SER A 141 -10.42 0.82 7.01
C SER A 141 -10.93 -0.23 8.00
N ALA A 142 -10.61 -1.50 7.80
CA ALA A 142 -10.93 -2.55 8.78
C ALA A 142 -10.26 -2.25 10.13
N ASP A 143 -8.99 -1.86 10.13
CA ASP A 143 -8.28 -1.47 11.36
C ASP A 143 -8.92 -0.25 12.04
N ALA A 144 -9.15 0.81 11.28
CA ALA A 144 -9.73 2.04 11.81
C ALA A 144 -11.18 1.87 12.30
N ALA A 145 -12.01 1.09 11.61
CA ALA A 145 -13.42 0.92 11.94
C ALA A 145 -13.68 -0.09 13.05
N TRP A 146 -12.91 -1.17 13.12
CA TRP A 146 -13.20 -2.28 14.02
C TRP A 146 -12.20 -2.43 15.16
N HIS A 147 -11.02 -1.81 15.04
CA HIS A 147 -9.94 -1.91 16.03
C HIS A 147 -9.49 -0.55 16.59
N ASP A 148 -10.25 0.52 16.32
CA ASP A 148 -10.01 1.88 16.82
C ASP A 148 -8.60 2.42 16.48
N GLY A 149 -8.07 2.02 15.32
CA GLY A 149 -6.74 2.43 14.86
C GLY A 149 -5.64 1.83 15.73
N SER A 150 -5.44 0.51 15.63
CA SER A 150 -4.60 -0.22 16.57
C SER A 150 -3.12 0.21 16.53
N GLU A 151 -2.46 0.19 17.70
CA GLU A 151 -1.02 0.49 17.79
C GLU A 151 -0.20 -0.53 16.98
N GLU A 152 -0.63 -1.80 17.00
CA GLU A 152 -0.01 -2.88 16.23
C GLU A 152 0.00 -2.59 14.72
N PHE A 153 -1.12 -2.11 14.17
CA PHE A 153 -1.19 -1.73 12.76
C PHE A 153 -0.21 -0.60 12.41
N THR A 154 -0.15 0.43 13.25
CA THR A 154 0.77 1.55 13.04
C THR A 154 2.24 1.08 13.07
N GLN A 155 2.60 0.23 14.03
CA GLN A 155 3.96 -0.32 14.15
C GLN A 155 4.35 -1.20 12.94
N VAL A 156 3.40 -2.00 12.42
CA VAL A 156 3.63 -2.82 11.22
C VAL A 156 3.87 -1.94 10.00
N ILE A 157 3.05 -0.88 9.80
CA ILE A 157 3.23 0.08 8.71
C ILE A 157 4.59 0.78 8.80
N GLU A 158 4.96 1.30 9.99
CA GLU A 158 6.26 1.95 10.22
C GLU A 158 7.43 0.99 9.93
N SER A 159 7.34 -0.26 10.39
CA SER A 159 8.35 -1.29 10.11
C SER A 159 8.48 -1.57 8.62
N CYS A 160 7.36 -1.63 7.88
CA CYS A 160 7.37 -1.79 6.44
C CYS A 160 7.98 -0.57 5.74
N ARG A 161 7.72 0.64 6.23
CA ARG A 161 8.26 1.89 5.70
C ARG A 161 9.79 1.95 5.81
N GLU A 162 10.36 1.46 6.90
CA GLU A 162 11.81 1.36 7.07
C GLU A 162 12.45 0.42 6.06
N ILE A 163 11.77 -0.69 5.73
CA ILE A 163 12.24 -1.68 4.75
C ILE A 163 12.07 -1.15 3.32
N TYR A 164 10.96 -0.47 3.04
CA TYR A 164 10.59 0.05 1.72
C TYR A 164 10.42 1.58 1.77
N PRO A 165 11.53 2.34 1.78
CA PRO A 165 11.46 3.81 1.81
C PRO A 165 10.99 4.43 0.49
N SER A 166 10.90 3.64 -0.58
CA SER A 166 10.49 4.08 -1.93
C SER A 166 10.08 2.89 -2.80
N GLY A 167 9.40 3.16 -3.91
CA GLY A 167 9.00 2.15 -4.92
C GLY A 167 7.56 1.66 -4.71
N PRO A 168 7.13 0.62 -5.45
CA PRO A 168 5.73 0.20 -5.49
C PRO A 168 5.14 -0.16 -4.12
N VAL A 169 5.92 -0.80 -3.24
CA VAL A 169 5.47 -1.09 -1.87
C VAL A 169 5.26 0.20 -1.07
N ALA A 170 6.14 1.19 -1.22
CA ALA A 170 6.01 2.47 -0.52
C ALA A 170 4.76 3.23 -0.98
N GLU A 171 4.43 3.18 -2.27
CA GLU A 171 3.20 3.77 -2.83
C GLU A 171 1.95 3.10 -2.23
N LEU A 172 1.93 1.77 -2.11
CA LEU A 172 0.84 1.06 -1.45
C LEU A 172 0.72 1.41 0.04
N LEU A 173 1.84 1.58 0.74
CA LEU A 173 1.85 2.02 2.14
C LEU A 173 1.31 3.45 2.27
N ASP A 174 1.59 4.35 1.33
CA ASP A 174 1.04 5.71 1.32
C ASP A 174 -0.49 5.68 1.22
N VAL A 175 -1.04 4.78 0.40
CA VAL A 175 -2.50 4.56 0.30
C VAL A 175 -3.08 4.05 1.63
N MET A 176 -2.44 3.05 2.25
CA MET A 176 -2.89 2.52 3.54
C MET A 176 -2.88 3.60 4.64
N GLU A 177 -1.81 4.38 4.76
CA GLU A 177 -1.69 5.45 5.76
C GLU A 177 -2.73 6.56 5.54
N ALA A 178 -2.91 6.98 4.28
CA ALA A 178 -3.88 8.01 3.93
C ALA A 178 -5.31 7.56 4.26
N GLU A 179 -5.66 6.32 3.91
CA GLU A 179 -6.99 5.78 4.19
C GLU A 179 -7.21 5.52 5.68
N HIS A 180 -6.20 4.98 6.39
CA HIS A 180 -6.29 4.76 7.84
C HIS A 180 -6.62 6.07 8.56
N LYS A 181 -5.86 7.12 8.25
CA LYS A 181 -6.11 8.46 8.78
C LYS A 181 -7.51 8.97 8.44
N ALA A 182 -7.91 8.87 7.16
CA ALA A 182 -9.21 9.34 6.72
C ALA A 182 -10.37 8.57 7.39
N SER A 183 -10.22 7.27 7.60
CA SER A 183 -11.18 6.42 8.31
C SER A 183 -11.27 6.77 9.79
N MET A 184 -10.15 6.98 10.47
CA MET A 184 -10.14 7.45 11.86
C MET A 184 -10.88 8.79 11.99
N GLU A 185 -10.65 9.74 11.07
CA GLU A 185 -11.36 11.02 11.06
C GLU A 185 -12.88 10.89 10.80
N ARG A 186 -13.34 9.85 10.10
CA ARG A 186 -14.77 9.60 9.86
C ARG A 186 -15.47 8.95 11.05
N ASN A 187 -14.73 8.20 11.86
CA ASN A 187 -15.28 7.41 12.97
C ASN A 187 -15.34 8.16 14.31
N HIS A 188 -14.72 9.35 14.40
CA HIS A 188 -14.69 10.21 15.59
C HIS A 188 -15.44 11.54 15.39
#